data_AF-A0A0G4MX60-F1
#
_entry.id   AF-A0A0G4MX60-F1
#
_cell.length_a   1.000
_cell.length_b   1.000
_cell.length_c   1.000
_cell.angle_alpha   90.00
_cell.angle_beta   90.00
_cell.angle_gamma   90.00
#
_symmetry.space_group_name_H-M   'P 1'
#
loop_
_entity.id
_entity.type
_entity.pdbx_description
1 polymer ?
#
loop_
_entity_poly.entity_id
_entity_poly.type
_entity_poly.pdbx_seq_one_letter_code
_entity_poly.pdbx_strand_id
1 'polypeptide(L)'
;RDPGTLTKTGPLSFNELKNHLAKSAVFQYSGSLTTPPCTQNIAWNVVKQPVYIDLANYIKAKSVMKFNSRITQNFPGEINLIENACN
;
A
#
# COMPACT_ATOMS: atom_id res chain seq x y z
N ARG A 1 8.32 19.99 4.96
CA ARG A 1 7.42 20.07 3.79
C ARG A 1 6.01 20.10 4.34
N ASP A 2 5.19 21.01 3.84
CA ASP A 2 3.90 21.27 4.44
C ASP A 2 2.80 20.46 3.74
N PRO A 3 1.85 19.86 4.48
CA PRO A 3 0.72 19.17 3.89
C PRO A 3 -0.03 20.07 2.90
N GLY A 4 -0.48 19.50 1.78
CA GLY A 4 -1.18 20.24 0.73
C GLY A 4 -0.27 20.91 -0.31
N THR A 5 1.06 20.91 -0.10
CA THR A 5 2.00 21.37 -1.14
C THR A 5 2.11 20.37 -2.30
N LEU A 6 2.31 20.90 -3.51
CA LEU A 6 2.35 20.13 -4.76
C LEU A 6 3.63 20.40 -5.54
N THR A 7 4.03 19.45 -6.38
CA THR A 7 5.11 19.62 -7.35
C THR A 7 4.84 18.75 -8.58
N LYS A 8 5.63 18.91 -9.64
CA LYS A 8 5.51 18.12 -10.88
C LYS A 8 6.66 17.12 -10.96
N THR A 9 6.34 15.88 -11.30
CA THR A 9 7.36 14.87 -11.65
C THR A 9 7.89 15.14 -13.05
N GLY A 10 9.05 14.56 -13.38
CA GLY A 10 9.43 14.34 -14.77
C GLY A 10 8.54 13.28 -15.45
N PRO A 11 8.82 12.95 -16.72
CA PRO A 11 8.17 11.83 -17.40
C PRO A 11 8.36 10.52 -16.63
N LEU A 12 7.29 9.74 -16.49
CA LEU A 12 7.31 8.44 -15.81
C LEU A 12 7.27 7.32 -16.85
N SER A 13 8.29 6.44 -16.82
CA SER A 13 8.33 5.21 -17.62
C SER A 13 7.99 4.03 -16.73
N PHE A 14 7.03 3.20 -17.16
CA PHE A 14 6.56 2.04 -16.41
C PHE A 14 7.11 0.71 -16.95
N ASN A 15 8.05 0.75 -17.90
CA ASN A 15 8.54 -0.47 -18.57
C ASN A 15 9.19 -1.46 -17.59
N GLU A 16 10.01 -0.96 -16.67
CA GLU A 16 10.63 -1.80 -15.64
C GLU A 16 9.59 -2.42 -14.71
N LEU A 17 8.64 -1.62 -14.24
CA LEU A 17 7.56 -2.11 -13.39
C LEU A 17 6.70 -3.15 -14.12
N LYS A 18 6.34 -2.90 -15.38
CA LYS A 18 5.59 -3.86 -16.21
C LYS A 18 6.34 -5.19 -16.34
N ASN A 19 7.64 -5.14 -16.59
CA ASN A 19 8.48 -6.35 -16.70
C ASN A 19 8.59 -7.10 -15.37
N HIS A 20 8.67 -6.37 -14.25
CA HIS A 20 8.66 -6.95 -12.90
C HIS A 20 7.34 -7.66 -12.61
N LEU A 21 6.22 -6.99 -12.88
CA LEU A 21 4.87 -7.54 -12.70
C LEU A 21 4.66 -8.81 -13.53
N ALA A 22 5.08 -8.81 -14.80
CA ALA A 22 4.91 -9.95 -15.71
C ALA A 22 5.66 -11.22 -15.27
N LYS A 23 6.71 -11.07 -14.43
CA LYS A 23 7.54 -12.18 -13.94
C LYS A 23 7.23 -12.57 -12.49
N SER A 24 6.26 -11.91 -11.86
CA SER A 24 5.99 -12.06 -10.45
C SER A 24 4.69 -12.83 -10.22
N ALA A 25 4.65 -13.62 -9.16
CA ALA A 25 3.40 -14.18 -8.68
C ALA A 25 2.58 -13.08 -7.99
N VAL A 26 1.24 -13.20 -8.01
CA VAL A 26 0.34 -12.22 -7.41
C VAL A 26 -0.59 -12.94 -6.43
N PHE A 27 -0.59 -12.49 -5.17
CA PHE A 27 -1.60 -12.88 -4.19
C PHE A 27 -2.86 -12.04 -4.41
N GLN A 28 -4.01 -12.70 -4.47
CA GLN A 28 -5.29 -12.05 -4.74
C GLN A 28 -6.26 -12.33 -3.60
N TYR A 29 -6.96 -11.29 -3.15
CA TYR A 29 -8.05 -11.41 -2.17
C TYR A 29 -9.05 -10.26 -2.30
N SER A 30 -10.28 -10.49 -1.86
CA SER A 30 -11.28 -9.42 -1.69
C SER A 30 -11.10 -8.79 -0.31
N GLY A 31 -10.83 -7.49 -0.27
CA GLY A 31 -10.56 -6.74 0.96
C GLY A 31 -11.28 -5.39 0.97
N SER A 32 -10.66 -4.40 1.62
CA SER A 32 -11.20 -3.04 1.71
C SER A 32 -10.13 -1.97 1.49
N LEU A 33 -10.56 -0.71 1.41
CA LEU A 33 -9.65 0.43 1.47
C LEU A 33 -8.91 0.46 2.82
N THR A 34 -7.62 0.77 2.80
CA THR A 34 -6.79 0.97 4.00
C THR A 34 -6.90 2.38 4.59
N THR A 35 -7.76 3.21 4.00
CA THR A 35 -8.08 4.58 4.44
C THR A 35 -9.59 4.72 4.57
N PRO A 36 -10.09 5.65 5.42
CA PRO A 36 -11.50 5.98 5.48
C PRO A 36 -12.06 6.30 4.07
N PRO A 37 -13.29 5.87 3.73
CA PRO A 37 -14.29 5.21 4.60
C PRO A 37 -14.16 3.67 4.68
N CYS A 38 -12.99 3.10 4.35
CA CYS A 38 -12.72 1.66 4.49
C CYS A 38 -13.66 0.77 3.65
N THR A 39 -14.11 1.26 2.48
CA THR A 39 -15.04 0.57 1.58
C THR A 39 -14.57 -0.86 1.25
N GLN A 40 -15.47 -1.83 1.39
CA GLN A 40 -15.22 -3.25 1.14
C GLN A 40 -15.30 -3.63 -0.34
N ASN A 41 -15.06 -4.91 -0.65
CA ASN A 41 -15.08 -5.51 -1.98
C ASN A 41 -14.04 -4.94 -2.94
N ILE A 42 -12.88 -4.57 -2.41
CA ILE A 42 -11.72 -4.16 -3.21
C ILE A 42 -10.92 -5.40 -3.60
N ALA A 43 -10.74 -5.61 -4.90
CA ALA A 43 -9.88 -6.66 -5.43
C ALA A 43 -8.39 -6.29 -5.20
N TRP A 44 -7.80 -6.82 -4.13
CA TRP A 44 -6.39 -6.64 -3.84
C TRP A 44 -5.53 -7.57 -4.68
N ASN A 45 -4.49 -7.02 -5.28
CA ASN A 45 -3.49 -7.72 -6.07
C ASN A 45 -2.11 -7.39 -5.51
N VAL A 46 -1.57 -8.26 -4.66
CA VAL A 46 -0.29 -8.05 -3.99
C VAL A 46 0.80 -8.85 -4.69
N VAL A 47 1.71 -8.15 -5.33
CA VAL A 47 2.86 -8.74 -6.03
C VAL A 47 3.79 -9.39 -5.01
N LYS A 48 4.11 -10.67 -5.20
CA LYS A 48 4.91 -11.46 -4.25
C LYS A 48 6.35 -10.99 -4.16
N GLN A 49 6.95 -10.59 -5.28
CA GLN A 49 8.32 -10.12 -5.35
C GLN A 49 8.40 -8.61 -5.04
N PRO A 50 9.13 -8.18 -3.99
CA PRO A 50 9.29 -6.78 -3.68
C PRO A 50 10.19 -6.06 -4.69
N VAL A 51 9.99 -4.75 -4.82
CA VAL A 51 10.94 -3.84 -5.49
C VAL A 51 11.81 -3.20 -4.40
N TYR A 52 13.12 -3.23 -4.61
CA TYR A 52 14.08 -2.66 -3.67
C TYR A 52 14.33 -1.18 -3.97
N ILE A 53 14.55 -0.41 -2.91
CA ILE A 53 14.99 0.99 -2.98
C ILE A 53 16.22 1.19 -2.12
N ASP A 54 17.06 2.15 -2.46
CA ASP A 54 18.20 2.52 -1.62
C ASP A 54 17.76 3.29 -0.37
N LEU A 55 18.66 3.34 0.61
CA LEU A 55 18.44 3.99 1.91
C LEU A 55 18.17 5.49 1.78
N ALA A 56 18.83 6.19 0.85
CA ALA A 56 18.67 7.63 0.70
C ALA A 56 17.26 7.97 0.21
N ASN A 57 16.72 7.18 -0.73
CA ASN A 57 15.36 7.28 -1.23
C ASN A 57 14.34 6.92 -0.14
N TYR A 58 14.59 5.86 0.64
CA TYR A 58 13.76 5.52 1.79
C TYR A 58 13.67 6.67 2.81
N ILE A 59 14.80 7.27 3.21
CA ILE A 59 14.84 8.38 4.17
C ILE A 59 14.08 9.59 3.64
N LYS A 60 14.28 9.94 2.35
CA LYS A 60 13.55 11.04 1.70
C LYS A 60 12.04 10.81 1.73
N ALA A 61 11.57 9.62 1.32
CA ALA A 61 10.15 9.28 1.37
C ALA A 61 9.59 9.32 2.80
N LYS A 62 10.29 8.71 3.76
CA LYS A 62 9.90 8.68 5.18
C LYS A 62 9.79 10.08 5.78
N SER A 63 10.68 11.01 5.43
CA SER A 63 10.64 12.39 5.94
C SER A 63 9.37 13.16 5.53
N VAL A 64 8.75 12.77 4.42
CA VAL A 64 7.51 13.39 3.92
C VAL A 64 6.29 12.62 4.43
N MET A 65 6.27 11.30 4.26
CA MET A 65 5.11 10.45 4.58
C MET A 65 4.92 10.21 6.08
N LYS A 66 6.01 10.27 6.86
CA LYS A 66 6.05 9.87 8.28
C LYS A 66 5.56 8.43 8.46
N PHE A 67 4.62 8.19 9.39
CA PHE A 67 3.95 6.91 9.57
C PHE A 67 2.49 7.05 9.12
N ASN A 68 2.09 6.26 8.13
CA ASN A 68 0.77 6.37 7.49
C ASN A 68 0.18 5.00 7.08
N SER A 69 0.65 3.92 7.69
CA SER A 69 0.15 2.56 7.45
C SER A 69 -0.91 2.18 8.49
N ARG A 70 -2.01 1.58 8.04
CA ARG A 70 -3.01 0.94 8.91
C ARG A 70 -2.45 -0.37 9.48
N ILE A 71 -2.85 -0.72 10.70
CA ILE A 71 -2.54 -2.03 11.29
C ILE A 71 -3.16 -3.17 10.45
N THR A 72 -2.57 -4.35 10.51
CA THR A 72 -3.15 -5.57 9.93
C THR A 72 -4.53 -5.83 10.56
N GLN A 73 -5.46 -6.30 9.73
CA GLN A 73 -6.81 -6.65 10.18
C GLN A 73 -6.89 -8.15 10.45
N ASN A 74 -8.07 -8.60 10.88
CA ASN A 74 -8.32 -10.03 11.06
C ASN A 74 -8.32 -10.76 9.71
N PHE A 75 -8.46 -12.09 9.74
CA PHE A 75 -8.63 -12.87 8.52
C PHE A 75 -9.86 -12.38 7.73
N PRO A 76 -9.79 -12.36 6.39
CA PRO A 76 -10.93 -11.96 5.57
C PRO A 76 -12.19 -12.77 5.91
N GLY A 77 -13.28 -12.08 6.21
CA GLY A 77 -14.56 -12.68 6.60
C GLY A 77 -14.77 -12.80 8.11
N GLU A 78 -13.73 -12.65 8.93
CA GLU A 78 -13.87 -12.60 10.38
C GLU A 78 -14.29 -11.20 10.88
N ILE A 79 -14.78 -11.16 12.12
CA ILE A 79 -15.16 -9.93 12.82
C ILE A 79 -13.99 -8.94 12.87
N ASN A 80 -14.31 -7.65 12.84
CA ASN A 80 -13.30 -6.59 12.94
C ASN A 80 -12.51 -6.73 14.25
N LEU A 81 -11.19 -6.55 14.22
CA LEU A 81 -10.34 -6.70 15.41
C LEU A 81 -10.74 -5.76 16.56
N ILE A 82 -11.17 -4.55 16.23
CA ILE A 82 -11.60 -3.56 17.24
C ILE A 82 -12.95 -3.99 17.83
N GLU A 83 -13.89 -4.43 17.01
CA GLU A 83 -15.16 -4.98 17.49
C GLU A 83 -14.95 -6.22 18.38
N ASN A 84 -14.03 -7.11 17.98
CA ASN A 84 -13.69 -8.30 18.75
C ASN A 84 -13.08 -7.95 20.12
N ALA A 85 -12.24 -6.92 20.18
CA ALA A 85 -11.61 -6.49 21.43
C ALA A 85 -12.55 -5.74 22.38
N CYS A 86 -13.70 -5.28 21.90
CA CYS A 86 -14.72 -4.62 22.71
C CYS A 86 -15.71 -5.60 23.36
N ASN A 87 -15.61 -6.90 23.04
CA ASN A 87 -16.37 -7.97 23.67
C ASN A 87 -15.54 -8.66 24.76
#